data_AF-A0A915HQB8-F1
#
_entry.id   AF-A0A915HQB8-F1
#
_cell.length_a   1.000
_cell.length_b   1.000
_cell.length_c   1.000
_cell.angle_alpha   90.00
_cell.angle_beta   90.00
_cell.angle_gamma   90.00
#
_symmetry.space_group_name_H-M   'P 1'
#
loop_
_entity.id
_entity.type
_entity.pdbx_description
1 polymer ?
#
loop_
_entity_poly.entity_id
_entity_poly.type
_entity_poly.pdbx_seq_one_letter_code
_entity_poly.pdbx_strand_id
1 'polypeptide(L)'
;FQEFLNYYAGPGIQHVALYTNDIVGSVRALKNREVEFYTVENVYYVKLRCKLTNVNFEIVEDLQEGFGAGNFKALFEAVENGQRARGNLLPKNGYL
;
A
#
# COMPACT_ATOMS: atom_id res chain seq x y z
N PHE A 1 -11.10 -0.82 5.80
CA PHE A 1 -11.62 -2.07 6.39
C PHE A 1 -13.14 -2.12 6.38
N GLN A 2 -13.85 -1.10 6.89
CA GLN A 2 -15.32 -1.07 6.88
C GLN A 2 -15.93 -1.17 5.47
N GLU A 3 -15.33 -0.54 4.45
CA GLU A 3 -15.78 -0.70 3.04
C GLU A 3 -15.81 -2.17 2.59
N PHE A 4 -14.79 -2.96 2.96
CA PHE A 4 -14.71 -4.38 2.61
C PHE A 4 -15.86 -5.17 3.25
N LEU A 5 -16.09 -4.97 4.54
CA LEU A 5 -17.20 -5.63 5.26
C LEU A 5 -18.57 -5.23 4.69
N ASN A 6 -18.73 -3.95 4.34
CA ASN A 6 -19.98 -3.43 3.78
C ASN A 6 -20.27 -4.01 2.39
N TYR A 7 -19.23 -4.17 1.56
CA TYR A 7 -19.39 -4.68 0.19
C TYR A 7 -19.53 -6.20 0.13
N TYR A 8 -18.75 -6.93 0.93
CA TYR A 8 -18.72 -8.40 0.92
C TYR A 8 -19.58 -9.05 2.00
N ALA A 9 -20.39 -8.26 2.72
CA ALA A 9 -21.37 -8.69 3.72
C ALA A 9 -20.81 -9.62 4.82
N GLY A 10 -19.53 -9.48 5.18
CA GLY A 10 -18.91 -10.30 6.21
C GLY A 10 -17.38 -10.32 6.17
N PRO A 11 -16.76 -11.00 7.15
CA PRO A 11 -15.31 -11.21 7.18
C PRO A 11 -14.84 -12.10 6.01
N GLY A 12 -13.64 -11.83 5.51
CA GLY A 12 -13.07 -12.56 4.37
C GLY A 12 -11.63 -12.15 4.06
N ILE A 13 -11.05 -12.78 3.04
CA ILE A 13 -9.69 -12.48 2.57
C ILE A 13 -9.73 -11.18 1.75
N GLN A 14 -9.02 -10.16 2.22
CA GLN A 14 -8.98 -8.85 1.55
C GLN A 14 -7.89 -8.77 0.47
N HIS A 15 -6.77 -9.46 0.66
CA HIS A 15 -5.63 -9.44 -0.27
C HIS A 15 -4.81 -10.72 -0.16
N VAL A 16 -4.08 -11.01 -1.24
CA VAL A 16 -3.08 -12.09 -1.31
C VAL A 16 -1.75 -11.44 -1.70
N ALA A 17 -0.71 -11.71 -0.91
CA ALA A 17 0.64 -11.26 -1.24
C ALA A 17 1.32 -12.27 -2.16
N LEU A 18 1.94 -11.78 -3.24
CA LEU A 18 2.73 -12.59 -4.16
C LEU A 18 4.21 -12.26 -3.97
N TYR A 19 5.04 -13.29 -3.83
CA TYR A 19 6.47 -13.14 -3.65
C TYR A 19 7.20 -12.99 -4.99
N THR A 20 8.25 -12.16 -5.01
CA THR A 20 9.17 -12.01 -6.14
C THR A 20 10.55 -11.59 -5.64
N ASN A 21 11.60 -11.99 -6.36
CA ASN A 21 12.98 -11.56 -6.14
C ASN A 21 13.37 -10.32 -6.95
N ASP A 22 12.45 -9.82 -7.80
CA ASP A 22 12.65 -8.62 -8.62
C ASP A 22 11.34 -7.84 -8.69
N ILE A 23 11.07 -7.06 -7.63
CA ILE A 23 9.87 -6.24 -7.53
C ILE A 23 9.77 -5.22 -8.68
N VAL A 24 10.90 -4.65 -9.11
CA VAL A 24 10.91 -3.60 -10.14
C VAL A 24 10.55 -4.19 -11.51
N GLY A 25 11.20 -5.29 -11.90
CA GLY A 25 10.87 -6.02 -13.12
C GLY A 25 9.45 -6.56 -13.11
N SER A 26 9.02 -7.14 -11.98
CA SER A 26 7.67 -7.70 -11.82
C SER A 26 6.60 -6.62 -11.97
N VAL A 27 6.74 -5.48 -11.29
CA VAL A 27 5.78 -4.35 -11.37
C VAL A 27 5.75 -3.76 -12.78
N ARG A 28 6.91 -3.58 -13.44
CA ARG A 28 6.94 -3.12 -14.85
C ARG A 28 6.19 -4.08 -15.77
N ALA A 29 6.42 -5.39 -15.61
CA ALA A 29 5.78 -6.40 -16.43
C ALA A 29 4.26 -6.48 -16.19
N LEU A 30 3.80 -6.24 -14.97
CA LEU A 30 2.37 -6.15 -14.64
C LEU A 30 1.73 -4.89 -15.24
N LYS A 31 2.39 -3.73 -15.13
CA LYS A 31 1.93 -2.48 -15.74
C LYS A 31 1.81 -2.58 -17.26
N ASN A 32 2.78 -3.23 -17.92
CA ASN A 32 2.72 -3.48 -19.37
C ASN A 32 1.56 -4.40 -19.78
N ARG A 33 0.98 -5.14 -18.83
CA ARG A 33 -0.23 -5.97 -19.02
C ARG A 33 -1.49 -5.27 -18.50
N GLU A 34 -1.44 -3.95 -18.34
CA GLU A 34 -2.57 -3.11 -17.92
C GLU A 34 -3.11 -3.45 -16.51
N VAL A 35 -2.30 -4.11 -15.68
CA VAL A 35 -2.66 -4.30 -14.27
C VAL A 35 -2.64 -2.95 -13.57
N GLU A 36 -3.77 -2.59 -12.97
CA GLU A 36 -3.92 -1.34 -12.23
C GLU A 36 -3.18 -1.41 -10.88
N PHE A 37 -2.53 -0.29 -10.53
CA PHE A 37 -1.85 -0.12 -9.24
C PHE A 37 -2.35 1.15 -8.56
N TYR A 38 -2.38 1.14 -7.24
CA TYR A 38 -2.55 2.37 -6.48
C TYR A 38 -1.40 3.33 -6.75
N THR A 39 -1.75 4.61 -6.90
CA THR A 39 -0.77 5.70 -7.02
C THR A 39 -0.42 6.24 -5.65
N VAL A 40 0.88 6.43 -5.40
CA VAL A 40 1.38 7.10 -4.20
C VAL A 40 1.78 8.53 -4.56
N GLU A 41 1.44 9.49 -3.70
CA GLU A 41 1.82 10.89 -3.90
C GLU A 41 3.34 11.08 -3.90
N ASN A 42 3.86 11.93 -4.78
CA ASN A 42 5.30 12.19 -4.91
C ASN A 42 5.94 12.67 -3.59
N VAL A 43 5.16 13.34 -2.74
CA VAL A 43 5.58 13.81 -1.40
C VAL A 43 6.13 12.66 -0.55
N TYR A 44 5.63 11.43 -0.71
CA TYR A 44 6.14 10.25 -0.03
C TYR A 44 7.62 10.00 -0.35
N TYR A 45 7.98 9.99 -1.64
CA TYR A 45 9.34 9.73 -2.09
C TYR A 45 10.31 10.88 -1.78
N VAL A 46 9.81 12.12 -1.70
CA VAL A 46 10.61 13.26 -1.20
C VAL A 46 10.95 13.04 0.27
N LYS A 47 9.96 12.73 1.12
CA LYS A 47 10.19 12.44 2.55
C LYS A 47 11.11 11.23 2.76
N LEU A 48 10.94 10.17 1.96
CA LEU A 48 11.80 9.00 1.99
C LEU A 48 13.25 9.37 1.66
N ARG A 49 13.47 10.12 0.58
CA ARG A 49 14.81 10.62 0.22
C ARG A 49 15.46 11.41 1.36
N CYS A 50 14.71 12.32 1.99
CA CYS A 50 15.22 13.09 3.13
C CYS A 50 15.63 12.20 4.32
N LYS A 51 14.85 11.15 4.64
CA LYS A 51 15.21 10.20 5.71
C LYS A 51 16.48 9.42 5.39
N LEU A 52 16.71 9.13 4.11
CA LEU A 52 17.84 8.33 3.64
C LEU A 52 19.11 9.15 3.37
N THR A 53 19.05 10.48 3.42
CA THR A 53 20.15 11.35 2.95
C THR A 53 21.43 11.24 3.79
N ASN A 54 21.33 10.86 5.08
CA ASN A 54 22.46 10.84 6.02
C ASN A 54 22.67 9.48 6.70
N VAL A 55 22.17 8.40 6.10
CA VAL A 55 22.33 7.05 6.64
C VAL A 55 22.92 6.15 5.57
N ASN A 56 23.87 5.30 5.96
CA ASN A 56 24.30 4.19 5.12
C ASN A 56 23.30 3.05 5.38
N PHE A 57 22.59 2.61 4.35
CA PHE A 57 21.57 1.58 4.48
C PHE A 57 21.70 0.56 3.36
N GLU A 58 21.38 -0.67 3.69
CA GLU A 58 21.19 -1.74 2.72
C GLU A 58 19.68 -1.91 2.49
N ILE A 59 19.27 -2.06 1.24
CA ILE A 59 17.90 -2.40 0.90
C ILE A 59 17.78 -3.91 1.00
N VAL A 60 17.11 -4.38 2.05
CA VAL A 60 16.87 -5.81 2.28
C VAL A 60 15.38 -6.09 2.01
N GLU A 61 15.13 -7.06 1.14
CA GLU A 61 13.79 -7.62 0.92
C GLU A 61 13.70 -8.94 1.69
N ASP A 62 13.28 -8.87 2.96
CA ASP A 62 13.06 -10.06 3.78
C ASP A 62 11.60 -10.17 4.24
N LEU A 63 10.99 -11.32 3.94
CA LEU A 63 9.66 -11.71 4.37
C LEU A 63 9.68 -12.67 5.56
N GLN A 64 10.85 -13.21 5.94
CA GLN A 64 11.01 -14.13 7.06
C GLN A 64 10.90 -13.41 8.41
N GLU A 65 11.33 -12.15 8.49
CA GLU A 65 11.19 -11.31 9.69
C GLU A 65 9.81 -10.64 9.84
N GLY A 66 8.86 -10.99 8.96
CA GLY A 66 7.51 -10.44 8.96
C GLY A 66 7.37 -9.17 8.13
N PHE A 67 6.37 -8.36 8.44
CA PHE A 67 6.02 -7.21 7.61
C PHE A 67 6.47 -5.88 8.25
N GLY A 68 7.23 -5.07 7.51
CA GLY A 68 7.68 -3.77 7.99
C GLY A 68 6.53 -2.80 8.29
N ALA A 69 6.41 -2.36 9.55
CA ALA A 69 5.33 -1.47 10.02
C ALA A 69 5.21 -0.15 9.22
N GLY A 70 6.33 0.37 8.69
CA GLY A 70 6.36 1.56 7.85
C GLY A 70 5.74 1.36 6.45
N ASN A 71 5.84 0.15 5.89
CA ASN A 71 5.27 -0.17 4.57
C ASN A 71 3.75 -0.21 4.62
N PHE A 72 3.19 -0.71 5.72
CA PHE A 72 1.73 -0.74 5.92
C PHE A 72 1.11 0.64 6.00
N LYS A 73 1.79 1.61 6.63
CA LYS A 73 1.25 2.97 6.73
C LYS A 73 1.08 3.60 5.35
N ALA A 74 2.09 3.48 4.48
CA ALA A 74 2.04 4.02 3.12
C ALA A 74 0.96 3.31 2.27
N LEU A 75 0.84 1.99 2.40
CA LEU A 75 -0.21 1.23 1.72
C LEU A 75 -1.61 1.65 2.19
N PHE A 76 -1.80 1.83 3.49
CA PHE A 76 -3.07 2.25 4.06
C PHE A 76 -3.47 3.65 3.59
N GLU A 77 -2.54 4.59 3.57
CA GLU A 77 -2.75 5.94 3.03
C GLU A 77 -3.14 5.89 1.54
N ALA A 78 -2.48 5.06 0.73
CA ALA A 78 -2.82 4.89 -0.68
C ALA A 78 -4.23 4.30 -0.89
N VAL A 79 -4.62 3.31 -0.08
CA VAL A 79 -5.96 2.72 -0.10
C VAL A 79 -7.01 3.74 0.34
N GLU A 80 -6.80 4.48 1.43
CA GLU A 80 -7.72 5.53 1.91
C GLU A 80 -7.89 6.64 0.87
N ASN A 81 -6.82 7.03 0.18
CA ASN A 81 -6.88 8.00 -0.92
C ASN A 81 -7.75 7.48 -2.08
N GLY A 82 -7.59 6.20 -2.44
CA GLY A 82 -8.46 5.55 -3.43
C GLY A 82 -9.93 5.50 -2.99
N GLN A 83 -10.20 5.21 -1.72
CA GLN A 83 -11.55 5.21 -1.16
C GLN A 83 -12.19 6.60 -1.18
N ARG A 84 -11.41 7.64 -0.84
CA ARG A 84 -11.85 9.03 -0.88
C ARG A 84 -12.20 9.47 -2.30
N ALA A 85 -11.36 9.14 -3.28
CA ALA A 85 -11.60 9.45 -4.68
C ALA A 85 -12.91 8.83 -5.21
N ARG A 86 -13.31 7.67 -4.68
CA ARG A 86 -14.58 7.00 -5.00
C ARG A 86 -15.77 7.46 -4.15
N GLY A 87 -15.57 8.33 -3.16
CA GLY A 87 -16.63 8.79 -2.25
C GLY A 87 -17.02 7.79 -1.14
N ASN A 88 -16.26 6.70 -0.96
CA ASN A 88 -16.60 5.61 -0.03
C ASN A 88 -15.86 5.69 1.32
N LEU A 89 -15.06 6.74 1.55
CA LEU A 89 -14.32 6.88 2.80
C LEU A 89 -15.26 7.33 3.92
N LEU A 90 -15.58 6.41 4.83
CA LEU A 90 -16.35 6.72 6.03
C LEU A 90 -15.54 7.61 7.00
N PRO A 91 -16.18 8.57 7.70
CA PRO A 91 -15.49 9.39 8.69
C PRO A 91 -14.92 8.53 9.83
N LYS A 92 -13.71 8.88 10.30
CA LYS A 92 -12.97 8.09 11.31
C LYS A 92 -13.64 8.05 12.69
N ASN A 93 -14.64 8.89 12.93
CA ASN A 93 -15.50 8.85 14.12
C ASN A 93 -16.91 8.48 13.70
N GLY A 94 -17.28 7.21 13.86
CA GLY A 94 -18.67 6.79 13.81
C GLY A 94 -19.40 7.25 15.06
N TYR A 95 -20.16 8.35 14.95
CA TYR A 95 -21.34 8.65 15.75
C TYR A 95 -22.36 9.37 14.86
N LEU A 96 -23.40 8.64 14.46
CA LEU A 96 -24.77 9.04 14.78
C LEU A 96 -25.16 8.25 16.03
#